data_AF-A0A4Z0GJQ3-F1
#
_entry.id   AF-A0A4Z0GJQ3-F1
#
_cell.length_a   1.000
_cell.length_b   1.000
_cell.length_c   1.000
_cell.angle_alpha   90.00
_cell.angle_beta   90.00
_cell.angle_gamma   90.00
#
_symmetry.space_group_name_H-M   'P 1'
#
loop_
_entity.id
_entity.type
_entity.pdbx_description
1 polymer ?
#
loop_
_entity_poly.entity_id
_entity_poly.type
_entity_poly.pdbx_seq_one_letter_code
_entity_poly.pdbx_strand_id
1 'polypeptide(L)'
;PRHPALFDHEYDHMPGPAIAEGLRQAALDAACRAGALPSPRALAVGFEAAFLDFGEFEADLECTAEVGTATADGRVPVAVGLHQFGKAIVTGSVELLPEPGAPASPAHPHAHAKEF
;
A
#
# COMPACT_ATOMS: atom_id res chain seq x y z
N PRO A 1 1.49 -13.49 22.54
CA PRO A 1 1.45 -12.69 21.29
C PRO A 1 2.71 -11.82 21.14
N ARG A 2 3.43 -11.88 20.02
CA ARG A 2 4.83 -11.39 19.88
C ARG A 2 5.00 -10.00 19.24
N HIS A 3 3.94 -9.22 19.03
CA HIS A 3 4.05 -7.87 18.42
C HIS A 3 3.12 -6.83 19.06
N PRO A 4 3.36 -6.42 20.33
CA PRO A 4 2.50 -5.46 21.05
C PRO A 4 2.37 -4.08 20.39
N ALA A 5 3.22 -3.73 19.42
CA ALA A 5 3.10 -2.49 18.65
C ALA A 5 1.99 -2.54 17.56
N LEU A 6 1.47 -3.73 17.26
CA LEU A 6 0.40 -3.97 16.30
C LEU A 6 -0.93 -4.36 16.98
N PHE A 7 -0.99 -4.40 18.30
CA PHE A 7 -2.20 -4.79 19.02
C PHE A 7 -2.35 -3.86 20.22
N ASP A 8 -3.27 -2.90 20.15
CA ASP A 8 -3.55 -1.94 21.23
C ASP A 8 -4.59 -2.45 22.24
N HIS A 9 -5.23 -3.59 21.95
CA HIS A 9 -6.17 -4.30 22.81
C HIS A 9 -6.23 -5.80 22.43
N GLU A 10 -6.73 -6.66 23.32
CA GLU A 10 -6.88 -8.11 23.10
C GLU A 10 -8.02 -8.38 22.10
N TYR A 11 -7.77 -8.28 20.77
CA TYR A 11 -8.83 -8.22 19.75
C TYR A 11 -8.65 -9.04 18.47
N ASP A 12 -9.80 -9.30 17.86
CA ASP A 12 -10.19 -10.17 16.74
C ASP A 12 -9.96 -9.59 15.33
N HIS A 13 -9.31 -8.41 15.21
CA HIS A 13 -9.15 -7.73 13.92
C HIS A 13 -7.83 -6.96 13.77
N MET A 14 -7.47 -6.64 12.52
CA MET A 14 -6.24 -5.92 12.18
C MET A 14 -6.30 -4.42 12.55
N PRO A 15 -5.25 -3.83 13.18
CA PRO A 15 -5.27 -2.43 13.61
C PRO A 15 -5.18 -1.45 12.42
N GLY A 16 -5.89 -0.33 12.52
CA GLY A 16 -5.90 0.74 11.51
C GLY A 16 -4.51 1.21 11.04
N PRO A 17 -3.54 1.45 11.93
CA PRO A 17 -2.18 1.85 11.52
C PRO A 17 -1.45 0.79 10.67
N ALA A 18 -1.63 -0.50 10.94
CA ALA A 18 -1.01 -1.56 10.12
C ALA A 18 -1.66 -1.62 8.73
N ILE A 19 -2.97 -1.43 8.66
CA ILE A 19 -3.71 -1.30 7.40
C ILE A 19 -3.12 -0.13 6.59
N ALA A 20 -3.01 1.05 7.20
CA ALA A 20 -2.52 2.25 6.52
C ALA A 20 -1.10 2.06 5.97
N GLU A 21 -0.23 1.40 6.74
CA GLU A 21 1.12 1.07 6.29
C GLU A 21 1.12 0.05 5.14
N GLY A 22 0.28 -0.98 5.20
CA GLY A 22 0.11 -1.94 4.10
C GLY A 22 -0.33 -1.27 2.80
N LEU A 23 -1.30 -0.34 2.89
CA LEU A 23 -1.75 0.46 1.74
C LEU A 23 -0.64 1.37 1.20
N ARG A 24 0.16 1.98 2.07
CA ARG A 24 1.32 2.79 1.68
C ARG A 24 2.38 1.97 0.96
N GLN A 25 2.69 0.76 1.45
CA GLN A 25 3.66 -0.14 0.81
C GLN A 25 3.15 -0.65 -0.55
N ALA A 26 1.86 -1.00 -0.65
CA ALA A 26 1.24 -1.38 -1.92
C ALA A 26 1.30 -0.24 -2.95
N ALA A 27 1.07 1.01 -2.51
CA ALA A 27 1.19 2.17 -3.37
C ALA A 27 2.61 2.38 -3.90
N LEU A 28 3.62 2.25 -3.04
CA LEU A 28 5.03 2.35 -3.43
C LEU A 28 5.44 1.27 -4.44
N ASP A 29 5.05 0.01 -4.19
CA ASP A 29 5.34 -1.11 -5.09
C ASP A 29 4.68 -0.90 -6.45
N ALA A 30 3.38 -0.59 -6.48
CA ALA A 30 2.64 -0.35 -7.71
C ALA A 30 3.25 0.81 -8.51
N ALA A 31 3.58 1.93 -7.86
CA ALA A 31 4.20 3.09 -8.51
C ALA A 31 5.58 2.77 -9.09
N CYS A 32 6.39 1.94 -8.42
CA CYS A 32 7.67 1.48 -8.96
C CYS A 32 7.47 0.54 -10.16
N ARG A 33 6.55 -0.43 -10.06
CA ARG A 33 6.25 -1.38 -11.14
C ARG A 33 5.68 -0.70 -12.38
N ALA A 34 4.91 0.37 -12.20
CA ALA A 34 4.39 1.20 -13.28
C ALA A 34 5.43 2.18 -13.87
N GLY A 35 6.63 2.28 -13.29
CA GLY A 35 7.65 3.24 -13.70
C GLY A 35 7.34 4.70 -13.34
N ALA A 36 6.30 4.94 -12.54
CA ALA A 36 5.95 6.27 -12.03
C ALA A 36 6.93 6.75 -10.94
N LEU A 37 7.57 5.81 -10.24
CA LEU A 37 8.68 6.07 -9.33
C LEU A 37 9.94 5.29 -9.76
N PRO A 38 11.14 5.91 -9.70
CA PRO A 38 12.39 5.22 -10.00
C PRO A 38 12.87 4.30 -8.87
N SER A 39 12.35 4.48 -7.64
CA SER A 39 12.67 3.67 -6.47
C SER A 39 11.54 3.82 -5.43
N PRO A 40 11.42 2.91 -4.44
CA PRO A 40 10.42 3.02 -3.38
C PRO A 40 10.76 4.11 -2.35
N ARG A 41 11.78 4.94 -2.59
CA ARG A 41 12.13 6.10 -1.76
C ARG A 41 11.27 7.29 -2.15
N ALA A 42 10.07 7.33 -1.57
CA ALA A 42 9.15 8.44 -1.71
C ALA A 42 8.46 8.72 -0.37
N LEU A 43 8.13 9.99 -0.15
CA LEU A 43 7.36 10.45 0.99
C LEU A 43 5.87 10.22 0.70
N ALA A 44 5.14 9.64 1.66
CA ALA A 44 3.68 9.69 1.64
C ALA A 44 3.25 11.06 2.19
N VAL A 45 2.78 11.94 1.32
CA VAL A 45 2.46 13.35 1.62
C VAL A 45 0.97 13.63 1.74
N GLY A 46 0.15 12.66 1.33
CA GLY A 46 -1.30 12.67 1.42
C GLY A 46 -1.77 11.22 1.62
N PHE A 47 -2.79 11.06 2.47
CA PHE A 47 -3.39 9.76 2.76
C PHE A 47 -4.85 9.97 3.12
N GLU A 48 -5.74 9.33 2.38
CA GLU A 48 -7.17 9.28 2.67
C GLU A 48 -7.60 7.82 2.70
N ALA A 49 -8.38 7.43 3.72
CA ALA A 49 -8.94 6.09 3.79
C ALA A 49 -10.31 6.12 4.47
N ALA A 50 -11.26 5.40 3.88
CA ALA A 50 -12.52 5.05 4.48
C ALA A 50 -12.46 3.59 4.92
N PHE A 51 -12.57 3.35 6.24
CA PHE A 51 -12.66 2.02 6.82
C PHE A 51 -14.12 1.60 6.84
N LEU A 52 -14.45 0.59 6.03
CA LEU A 52 -15.81 0.16 5.74
C LEU A 52 -16.21 -1.05 6.57
N ASP A 53 -15.24 -1.88 6.95
CA ASP A 53 -15.45 -3.09 7.73
C ASP A 53 -14.18 -3.50 8.48
N PHE A 54 -14.29 -4.52 9.33
CA PHE A 54 -13.15 -5.14 10.00
C PHE A 54 -12.46 -6.16 9.08
N GLY A 55 -11.15 -6.29 9.25
CA GLY A 55 -10.40 -7.42 8.69
C GLY A 55 -10.29 -8.51 9.74
N GLU A 56 -10.95 -9.64 9.50
CA GLU A 56 -10.92 -10.82 10.36
C GLU A 56 -9.50 -11.34 10.54
N PHE A 57 -9.13 -11.69 11.77
CA PHE A 57 -7.81 -12.20 12.10
C PHE A 57 -7.53 -13.57 11.44
N GLU A 58 -6.28 -13.82 11.05
CA GLU A 58 -5.79 -15.04 10.37
C GLU A 58 -6.37 -15.36 8.98
N ALA A 59 -7.19 -14.48 8.41
CA ALA A 59 -7.63 -14.59 7.03
C ALA A 59 -6.80 -13.68 6.09
N ASP A 60 -6.63 -14.11 4.84
CA ASP A 60 -5.88 -13.38 3.84
C ASP A 60 -6.51 -12.01 3.54
N LEU A 61 -5.65 -11.02 3.35
CA LEU A 61 -6.02 -9.67 2.96
C LEU A 61 -5.36 -9.30 1.64
N GLU A 62 -6.16 -8.76 0.74
CA GLU A 62 -5.74 -8.43 -0.62
C GLU A 62 -5.66 -6.91 -0.81
N CYS A 63 -4.44 -6.41 -0.98
CA CYS A 63 -4.21 -5.02 -1.35
C CYS A 63 -4.38 -4.84 -2.86
N THR A 64 -5.05 -3.76 -3.24
CA THR A 64 -5.14 -3.27 -4.62
C THR A 64 -4.55 -1.87 -4.67
N ALA A 65 -3.89 -1.54 -5.78
CA ALA A 65 -3.30 -0.24 -6.00
C ALA A 65 -3.35 0.11 -7.50
N GLU A 66 -3.89 1.28 -7.82
CA GLU A 66 -3.98 1.81 -9.18
C GLU A 66 -3.25 3.14 -9.25
N VAL A 67 -2.21 3.18 -10.08
CA VAL A 67 -1.31 4.34 -10.20
C VAL A 67 -1.92 5.36 -11.15
N GLY A 68 -2.15 6.57 -10.65
CA GLY A 68 -2.61 7.70 -11.44
C GLY A 68 -1.48 8.40 -12.21
N THR A 69 -1.85 9.45 -12.94
CA THR A 69 -0.87 10.28 -13.65
C THR A 69 -0.16 11.20 -12.67
N ALA A 70 1.17 11.29 -12.78
CA ALA A 70 1.95 12.22 -11.97
C ALA A 70 1.52 13.67 -12.21
N THR A 71 1.40 14.43 -11.14
CA THR A 71 1.06 15.85 -11.18
C THR A 71 2.26 16.70 -11.60
N ALA A 72 2.02 17.97 -11.95
CA ALA A 72 3.08 18.90 -12.36
C ALA A 72 4.11 19.17 -11.26
N ASP A 73 3.74 19.03 -9.99
CA ASP A 73 4.65 19.14 -8.83
C ASP A 73 5.31 17.80 -8.45
N GLY A 74 5.16 16.77 -9.29
CA GLY A 74 5.87 15.49 -9.16
C GLY A 74 5.22 14.51 -8.20
N ARG A 75 3.98 14.76 -7.74
CA ARG A 75 3.23 13.81 -6.90
C ARG A 75 2.65 12.71 -7.76
N VAL A 76 2.64 11.49 -7.24
CA VAL A 76 2.02 10.33 -7.86
C VAL A 76 0.82 9.93 -7.00
N PRO A 77 -0.42 10.24 -7.43
CA PRO A 77 -1.60 9.75 -6.75
C PRO A 77 -1.77 8.26 -7.02
N VAL A 78 -2.07 7.48 -5.99
CA VAL A 78 -2.34 6.06 -6.09
C VAL A 78 -3.66 5.77 -5.38
N ALA A 79 -4.66 5.30 -6.12
CA ALA A 79 -5.87 4.76 -5.51
C ALA A 79 -5.55 3.41 -4.89
N VAL A 80 -5.97 3.17 -3.65
CA VAL A 80 -5.66 1.95 -2.91
C VAL A 80 -6.91 1.34 -2.31
N GLY A 81 -6.91 0.03 -2.14
CA GLY A 81 -8.00 -0.69 -1.50
C GLY A 81 -7.50 -1.93 -0.78
N LEU A 82 -8.19 -2.29 0.29
CA LEU A 82 -7.98 -3.55 1.02
C LEU A 82 -9.26 -4.37 0.93
N HIS A 83 -9.11 -5.64 0.56
CA HIS A 83 -10.21 -6.57 0.41
C HIS A 83 -10.01 -7.80 1.29
N GLN A 84 -11.12 -8.34 1.80
CA GLN A 84 -11.17 -9.63 2.46
C GLN A 84 -12.39 -10.39 1.95
N PHE A 85 -12.23 -11.66 1.59
CA PHE A 85 -13.31 -12.49 1.03
C PHE A 85 -14.01 -11.84 -0.18
N GLY A 86 -13.27 -11.11 -1.01
CA GLY A 86 -13.80 -10.38 -2.17
C GLY A 86 -14.59 -9.10 -1.85
N LYS A 87 -14.69 -8.70 -0.57
CA LYS A 87 -15.35 -7.47 -0.14
C LYS A 87 -14.31 -6.38 0.17
N ALA A 88 -14.56 -5.16 -0.28
CA ALA A 88 -13.76 -4.01 0.13
C ALA A 88 -14.00 -3.72 1.63
N ILE A 89 -12.93 -3.79 2.41
CA ILE A 89 -12.93 -3.40 3.83
C ILE A 89 -12.33 -2.01 4.03
N VAL A 90 -11.46 -1.57 3.11
CA VAL A 90 -10.93 -0.20 3.08
C VAL A 90 -10.81 0.27 1.64
N THR A 91 -11.17 1.53 1.40
CA THR A 91 -10.89 2.24 0.14
C THR A 91 -10.18 3.54 0.45
N GLY A 92 -9.26 3.98 -0.41
CA GLY A 92 -8.51 5.19 -0.14
C GLY A 92 -7.61 5.64 -1.27
N SER A 93 -6.76 6.62 -0.95
CA SER A 93 -5.70 7.09 -1.82
C SER A 93 -4.44 7.43 -1.03
N VAL A 94 -3.30 7.28 -1.67
CA VAL A 94 -1.99 7.70 -1.18
C VAL A 94 -1.36 8.63 -2.21
N GLU A 95 -0.89 9.79 -1.77
CA GLU A 95 -0.07 10.66 -2.59
C GLU A 95 1.40 10.43 -2.27
N LEU A 96 2.17 10.03 -3.28
CA LEU A 96 3.61 9.78 -3.16
C LEU A 96 4.39 10.93 -3.77
N LEU A 97 5.40 11.43 -3.07
CA LEU A 97 6.35 12.41 -3.57
C LEU A 97 7.75 11.79 -3.61
N PRO A 98 8.39 11.63 -4.79
CA PRO A 98 9.74 11.09 -4.88
C PRO A 98 10.72 11.87 -3.98
N GLU A 99 11.60 11.17 -3.26
CA GLU A 99 12.70 11.84 -2.56
C GLU A 99 13.68 12.46 -3.57
N PRO A 100 14.03 13.75 -3.45
CA PRO A 100 15.02 14.36 -4.31
C PRO A 100 16.37 13.63 -4.23
N GLY A 101 16.93 13.26 -5.37
CA GLY A 101 18.24 12.61 -5.45
C GLY A 101 18.26 11.12 -5.05
N ALA A 102 17.12 10.48 -4.86
CA ALA A 102 17.07 9.03 -4.66
C ALA A 102 17.59 8.31 -5.92
N PRO A 103 18.62 7.46 -5.81
CA PRO A 103 19.08 6.66 -6.94
C PRO A 103 17.98 5.68 -7.37
N ALA A 104 17.88 5.41 -8.66
CA ALA A 104 16.99 4.36 -9.16
C ALA A 104 17.36 3.04 -8.48
N SER A 105 16.35 2.30 -8.00
CA SER A 105 16.59 0.98 -7.43
C SER A 105 16.95 0.02 -8.57
N PRO A 106 17.96 -0.87 -8.43
CA PRO A 106 18.21 -1.87 -9.45
C PRO A 106 16.96 -2.74 -9.58
N ALA A 107 16.40 -2.80 -10.80
CA ALA A 107 15.23 -3.62 -11.10
C ALA A 107 15.49 -5.05 -10.60
N HIS A 108 14.69 -5.52 -9.65
CA HIS A 108 14.71 -6.93 -9.28
C HIS A 108 13.92 -7.69 -10.34
N PRO A 109 14.56 -8.62 -11.08
CA PRO A 109 13.82 -9.49 -11.99
C PRO A 109 12.91 -10.38 -11.14
N HIS A 110 11.60 -10.13 -11.16
CA HIS A 110 10.66 -11.06 -10.54
C HIS A 110 10.56 -12.32 -11.40
N ALA A 111 10.94 -13.44 -10.79
CA ALA A 111 10.84 -14.77 -11.37
C ALA A 111 9.38 -15.16 -11.63
N HIS A 112 9.17 -15.69 -12.83
CA HIS A 112 8.00 -16.36 -13.41
C HIS A 112 6.80 -16.64 -12.49
N ALA A 113 5.65 -16.11 -12.90
CA ALA A 113 4.34 -16.67 -12.58
C ALA A 113 4.34 -18.17 -12.95
N LYS A 114 4.10 -19.04 -11.96
CA LYS A 114 3.60 -20.38 -12.23
C LYS A 114 2.09 -20.30 -12.13
N GLU A 115 1.46 -20.46 -13.28
CA GLU A 115 0.03 -20.76 -13.42
C GLU A 115 -0.28 -22.03 -12.63
N PHE A 116 -1.35 -21.98 -11.83
CA PHE A 116 -2.07 -23.16 -11.33
C PHE A 116 -3.44 -23.19 -11.98
#